data_AF-A0A7S0P6Z1-F1
#
_entry.id   AF-A0A7S0P6Z1-F1
#
_cell.length_a   1.000
_cell.length_b   1.000
_cell.length_c   1.000
_cell.angle_alpha   90.00
_cell.angle_beta   90.00
_cell.angle_gamma   90.00
#
_symmetry.space_group_name_H-M   'P 1'
#
loop_
_entity.id
_entity.type
_entity.pdbx_description
1 polymer ?
#
loop_
_entity_poly.entity_id
_entity_poly.type
_entity_poly.pdbx_seq_one_letter_code
_entity_poly.pdbx_strand_id
1 'polypeptide(L)'
;GAGGKKGKAAKKAKSGFVCPLSKGGKSGSKGKSTESPFPDAFPDGPGSVVLISPADDTSLCVLPEELAIGAAVIMGECTYAESDVFTVDRYGRLQSSEPGLCVQGDD
;
A
#
# COMPACT_ATOMS: atom_id res chain seq x y z
N GLY A 1 -36.64 -1.39 38.78
CA GLY A 1 -36.39 -0.04 38.24
C GLY A 1 -35.55 -0.16 36.99
N ALA A 2 -35.95 0.55 35.94
CA ALA A 2 -35.41 0.52 34.58
C ALA A 2 -33.92 0.88 34.47
N GLY A 3 -33.30 0.52 33.33
CA GLY A 3 -32.07 1.17 32.88
C GLY A 3 -31.23 0.40 31.87
N GLY A 4 -31.76 0.16 30.67
CA GLY A 4 -30.95 -0.36 29.56
C GLY A 4 -29.88 0.64 29.12
N LYS A 5 -28.71 0.14 28.71
CA LYS A 5 -27.84 0.83 27.75
C LYS A 5 -27.21 -0.18 26.80
N LYS A 6 -27.69 -0.13 25.56
CA LYS A 6 -27.09 -0.70 24.35
C LYS A 6 -25.64 -0.19 24.22
N GLY A 7 -24.67 -1.06 24.42
CA GLY A 7 -23.24 -0.82 24.14
C GLY A 7 -22.89 -1.37 22.77
N LYS A 8 -22.52 -0.46 21.87
CA LYS A 8 -22.37 -0.59 20.42
C LYS A 8 -21.50 -1.77 20.00
N ALA A 9 -21.94 -2.46 18.94
CA ALA A 9 -21.13 -3.35 18.13
C ALA A 9 -19.77 -2.71 17.84
N ALA A 10 -18.69 -3.37 18.27
CA ALA A 10 -17.36 -3.10 17.78
C ALA A 10 -17.40 -3.36 16.27
N LYS A 11 -17.52 -2.28 15.49
CA LYS A 11 -17.32 -2.34 14.05
C LYS A 11 -15.97 -3.00 13.85
N LYS A 12 -15.97 -4.17 13.20
CA LYS A 12 -14.78 -4.80 12.63
C LYS A 12 -13.89 -3.69 12.10
N ALA A 13 -12.71 -3.50 12.70
CA ALA A 13 -11.66 -2.74 12.07
C ALA A 13 -11.25 -3.54 10.82
N LYS A 14 -11.98 -3.34 9.73
CA LYS A 14 -11.46 -3.53 8.38
C LYS A 14 -10.50 -2.37 8.12
N SER A 15 -9.43 -2.26 8.91
CA SER A 15 -8.27 -1.52 8.49
C SER A 15 -7.45 -2.51 7.68
N GLY A 16 -7.82 -2.69 6.41
CA GLY A 16 -6.77 -2.98 5.45
C GLY A 16 -5.71 -1.92 5.67
N PHE A 17 -4.48 -2.34 5.90
CA PHE A 17 -3.38 -1.41 6.05
C PHE A 17 -3.41 -0.50 4.82
N VAL A 18 -3.48 0.79 5.04
CA VAL A 18 -3.68 1.80 4.00
C VAL A 18 -2.57 2.80 4.25
N CYS A 19 -1.72 3.01 3.25
CA CYS A 19 -0.67 4.01 3.36
C CYS A 19 -1.29 5.37 3.73
N PRO A 20 -0.67 6.18 4.59
CA PRO A 20 -1.13 7.55 4.76
C PRO A 20 -1.06 8.27 3.42
N LEU A 21 -2.13 8.96 3.01
CA LEU A 21 -2.04 9.89 1.88
C LEU A 21 -1.17 11.05 2.35
N SER A 22 -0.02 11.26 1.72
CA SER A 22 0.81 12.44 1.98
C SER A 22 -0.06 13.69 1.81
N LYS A 23 -0.05 14.56 2.81
CA LYS A 23 -0.85 15.80 2.90
C LYS A 23 -0.32 16.92 1.97
N GLY A 24 0.30 16.55 0.85
CA GLY A 24 0.79 17.47 -0.17
C GLY A 24 -0.28 17.72 -1.23
N GLY A 25 -0.83 18.94 -1.25
CA GLY A 25 -1.75 19.40 -2.30
C GLY A 25 -3.24 19.35 -1.92
N LYS A 26 -3.76 20.47 -1.42
CA LYS A 26 -5.18 20.82 -1.56
C LYS A 26 -5.53 20.85 -3.05
N SER A 27 -6.03 19.75 -3.61
CA SER A 27 -6.84 19.81 -4.83
C SER A 27 -8.29 19.58 -4.42
N GLY A 28 -9.05 20.67 -4.37
CA GLY A 28 -10.46 20.66 -4.02
C GLY A 28 -11.27 20.02 -5.14
N SER A 29 -11.55 18.73 -5.02
CA SER A 29 -12.58 18.07 -5.82
C SER A 29 -13.68 17.55 -4.91
N LYS A 30 -14.69 18.41 -4.72
CA LYS A 30 -16.05 17.97 -4.41
C LYS A 30 -16.55 17.19 -5.62
N GLY A 31 -16.81 15.90 -5.47
CA GLY A 31 -17.72 15.19 -6.36
C GLY A 31 -17.23 13.85 -6.87
N LYS A 32 -18.12 12.87 -6.70
CA LYS A 32 -18.12 11.51 -7.22
C LYS A 32 -17.03 10.59 -6.66
N SER A 33 -17.48 9.42 -6.20
CA SER A 33 -16.69 8.20 -6.22
C SER A 33 -16.19 8.01 -7.64
N THR A 34 -15.02 8.56 -7.93
CA THR A 34 -14.27 8.20 -9.11
C THR A 34 -13.83 6.77 -8.85
N GLU A 35 -14.43 5.86 -9.61
CA GLU A 35 -13.92 4.52 -9.82
C GLU A 35 -12.40 4.61 -9.88
N SER A 36 -11.74 3.97 -8.92
CA SER A 36 -10.28 3.96 -8.81
C SER A 36 -9.72 3.66 -10.22
N PRO A 37 -8.81 4.46 -10.80
CA PRO A 37 -8.22 4.23 -12.12
C PRO A 37 -7.33 2.97 -12.17
N PHE A 38 -7.55 2.03 -11.25
CA PHE A 38 -6.75 0.87 -10.92
C PHE A 38 -6.94 -0.40 -11.76
N PRO A 39 -8.00 -0.61 -12.56
CA PRO A 39 -8.15 -1.91 -13.22
C PRO A 39 -7.04 -2.19 -14.25
N ASP A 40 -6.29 -1.18 -14.70
CA ASP A 40 -5.30 -1.35 -15.78
C ASP A 40 -3.88 -1.68 -15.30
N ALA A 41 -3.42 -1.14 -14.16
CA ALA A 41 -2.03 -1.32 -13.70
C ALA A 41 -1.82 -2.61 -12.89
N PHE A 42 -2.86 -3.08 -12.18
CA PHE A 42 -2.81 -4.31 -11.38
C PHE A 42 -4.09 -5.12 -11.61
N PRO A 43 -4.08 -6.11 -12.52
CA PRO A 43 -5.28 -6.83 -12.93
C PRO A 43 -5.94 -7.63 -11.79
N ASP A 44 -5.17 -8.05 -10.79
CA ASP A 44 -5.67 -8.72 -9.58
C ASP A 44 -6.32 -7.76 -8.56
N GLY A 45 -6.20 -6.45 -8.77
CA GLY A 45 -6.76 -5.45 -7.89
C GLY A 45 -6.04 -5.36 -6.52
N PRO A 46 -6.70 -4.78 -5.51
CA PRO A 46 -6.07 -4.50 -4.22
C PRO A 46 -5.91 -5.75 -3.35
N GLY A 47 -4.78 -5.83 -2.66
CA GLY A 47 -4.33 -7.03 -1.94
C GLY A 47 -3.49 -7.97 -2.80
N SER A 48 -3.23 -7.61 -4.06
CA SER A 48 -2.26 -8.30 -4.90
C SER A 48 -0.84 -8.11 -4.36
N VAL A 49 -0.03 -9.17 -4.50
CA VAL A 49 1.37 -9.19 -4.15
C VAL A 49 2.17 -9.11 -5.44
N VAL A 50 3.09 -8.14 -5.52
CA VAL A 50 3.86 -7.84 -6.72
C VAL A 50 5.34 -7.80 -6.42
N LEU A 51 6.11 -8.30 -7.38
CA LEU A 51 7.55 -8.16 -7.45
C LEU A 51 7.85 -7.22 -8.61
N ILE A 52 8.72 -6.23 -8.40
CA ILE A 52 9.04 -5.23 -9.42
C ILE A 52 10.47 -5.46 -9.84
N SER A 53 10.66 -5.81 -11.11
CA SER A 53 11.97 -5.98 -11.75
C SER A 53 12.03 -5.17 -13.05
N PRO A 54 13.22 -4.69 -13.46
CA PRO A 54 13.38 -4.01 -14.73
C PRO A 54 13.22 -5.01 -15.88
N ALA A 55 12.68 -4.54 -17.01
CA ALA A 55 12.45 -5.40 -18.17
C ALA A 55 13.75 -5.91 -18.81
N ASP A 56 14.83 -5.13 -18.69
CA ASP A 56 16.14 -5.46 -19.25
C ASP A 56 16.88 -6.55 -18.46
N ASP A 57 16.62 -6.66 -17.16
CA ASP A 57 17.29 -7.64 -16.28
C ASP A 57 16.37 -8.14 -15.18
N THR A 58 15.80 -9.32 -15.38
CA THR A 58 14.86 -9.93 -14.43
C THR A 58 15.52 -10.53 -13.19
N SER A 59 16.86 -10.50 -13.10
CA SER A 59 17.59 -10.91 -11.89
C SER A 59 17.65 -9.81 -10.83
N LEU A 60 17.35 -8.56 -11.22
CA LEU A 60 17.30 -7.41 -10.33
C LEU A 60 15.86 -7.10 -9.91
N CYS A 61 15.70 -6.78 -8.64
CA CYS A 61 14.42 -6.40 -8.03
C CYS A 61 14.54 -5.04 -7.35
N VAL A 62 13.44 -4.31 -7.36
CA VAL A 62 13.21 -3.14 -6.52
C VAL A 62 12.98 -3.65 -5.10
N LEU A 63 13.82 -3.24 -4.16
CA LEU A 63 13.81 -3.73 -2.78
C LEU A 63 13.89 -2.54 -1.82
N PRO A 64 13.25 -2.60 -0.64
CA PRO A 64 13.60 -1.70 0.45
C PRO A 64 15.03 -2.00 0.91
N GLU A 65 15.88 -0.98 1.05
CA GLU A 65 17.22 -1.12 1.64
C GLU A 65 17.11 -1.64 3.08
N GLU A 66 16.12 -1.11 3.81
CA GLU A 66 15.75 -1.53 5.15
C GLU A 66 14.23 -1.44 5.33
N LEU A 67 13.65 -2.33 6.15
CA LEU A 67 12.25 -2.25 6.56
C LEU A 67 12.10 -1.22 7.69
N ALA A 68 12.38 0.04 7.38
CA ALA A 68 12.26 1.16 8.29
C ALA A 68 11.68 2.41 7.60
N ILE A 69 11.09 3.31 8.40
CA ILE A 69 10.61 4.60 7.89
C ILE A 69 11.80 5.44 7.44
N GLY A 70 11.74 5.94 6.21
CA GLY A 70 12.80 6.77 5.63
C GLY A 70 13.93 5.97 5.00
N ALA A 71 13.85 4.63 5.01
CA ALA A 71 14.74 3.79 4.23
C ALA A 71 14.52 4.01 2.72
N ALA A 72 15.62 3.95 1.96
CA ALA A 72 15.56 4.07 0.52
C ALA A 72 15.00 2.80 -0.12
N VAL A 73 14.48 2.95 -1.34
CA VAL A 73 14.19 1.83 -2.23
C VAL A 73 15.34 1.73 -3.22
N ILE A 74 15.96 0.56 -3.29
CA ILE A 74 17.15 0.29 -4.09
C ILE A 74 16.87 -0.79 -5.14
N MET A 75 17.78 -0.92 -6.10
CA MET A 75 17.83 -2.06 -7.01
C MET A 75 18.86 -3.05 -6.48
N GLY A 76 18.45 -4.30 -6.25
CA GLY A 76 19.32 -5.37 -5.76
C GLY A 76 18.98 -6.71 -6.40
N GLU A 77 19.71 -7.76 -6.07
CA GLU A 77 19.41 -9.11 -6.55
C GLU A 77 18.07 -9.60 -5.99
N CYS A 78 17.23 -10.18 -6.85
CA CYS A 78 15.98 -10.80 -6.42
C CYS A 78 16.26 -12.02 -5.52
N THR A 79 15.89 -11.95 -4.25
CA THR A 79 15.97 -13.12 -3.35
C THR A 79 14.68 -13.93 -3.37
N TYR A 80 13.60 -13.34 -3.90
CA TYR A 80 12.24 -13.91 -3.92
C TYR A 80 11.71 -14.20 -2.50
N ALA A 81 12.25 -13.50 -1.51
CA ALA A 81 11.76 -13.53 -0.14
C ALA A 81 10.53 -12.63 0.05
N GLU A 82 9.80 -12.82 1.15
CA GLU A 82 8.67 -11.95 1.48
C GLU A 82 9.09 -10.49 1.73
N SER A 83 10.37 -10.23 2.04
CA SER A 83 10.93 -8.87 2.14
C SER A 83 10.95 -8.12 0.80
N ASP A 84 10.94 -8.85 -0.31
CA ASP A 84 11.18 -8.32 -1.65
C ASP A 84 9.88 -7.93 -2.37
N VAL A 85 8.75 -8.41 -1.84
CA VAL A 85 7.45 -8.22 -2.45
C VAL A 85 6.72 -7.02 -1.85
N PHE A 86 5.96 -6.36 -2.69
CA PHE A 86 5.06 -5.29 -2.29
C PHE A 86 3.61 -5.74 -2.36
N THR A 87 2.80 -5.28 -1.43
CA THR A 87 1.34 -5.42 -1.50
C THR A 87 0.73 -4.14 -2.03
N VAL A 88 -0.18 -4.27 -2.99
CA VAL A 88 -0.91 -3.14 -3.56
C VAL A 88 -2.13 -2.83 -2.71
N ASP A 89 -2.22 -1.61 -2.17
CA ASP A 89 -3.37 -1.21 -1.36
C ASP A 89 -4.58 -0.80 -2.22
N ARG A 90 -5.74 -0.54 -1.59
CA ARG A 90 -6.97 -0.11 -2.30
C ARG A 90 -6.86 1.20 -3.08
N TYR A 91 -5.77 1.93 -2.89
CA TYR A 91 -5.42 3.17 -3.56
C TYR A 91 -4.20 3.00 -4.47
N GLY A 92 -3.74 1.75 -4.68
CA GLY A 92 -2.60 1.43 -5.55
C GLY A 92 -1.23 1.65 -5.02
N ARG A 93 -1.10 1.92 -3.73
CA ARG A 93 0.21 2.23 -3.17
C ARG A 93 0.88 0.94 -2.78
N LEU A 94 2.18 0.94 -3.00
CA LEU A 94 3.05 -0.18 -2.66
C LEU A 94 3.33 -0.14 -1.16
N GLN A 95 2.97 -1.21 -0.49
CA GLN A 95 3.32 -1.49 0.91
C GLN A 95 4.40 -2.55 0.91
N SER A 96 5.45 -2.39 1.70
CA SER A 96 6.35 -3.51 1.95
C SER A 96 5.64 -4.61 2.74
N SER A 97 6.30 -5.75 2.91
CA SER A 97 5.81 -6.82 3.80
C SER A 97 5.68 -6.39 5.26
N GLU A 98 6.49 -5.43 5.72
CA GLU A 98 6.31 -4.85 7.05
C GLU A 98 5.08 -3.91 7.07
N PRO A 99 4.07 -4.19 7.90
CA PRO A 99 2.82 -3.46 7.88
C PRO A 99 3.02 -1.99 8.31
N GLY A 100 2.72 -1.08 7.40
CA GLY A 100 2.73 0.37 7.64
C GLY A 100 3.91 1.12 7.07
N LEU A 101 4.83 0.40 6.45
CA LEU A 101 5.85 0.98 5.60
C LEU A 101 5.34 1.02 4.16
N CYS A 102 5.54 2.16 3.53
CA CYS A 102 4.98 2.48 2.23
C CYS A 102 6.02 3.14 1.36
N VAL A 103 6.04 2.78 0.09
CA VAL A 103 6.89 3.45 -0.89
C VAL A 103 6.31 4.84 -1.17
N GLN A 104 7.17 5.85 -1.08
CA GLN A 104 6.85 7.23 -1.40
C GLN A 104 7.89 7.77 -2.36
N GLY A 105 7.47 8.56 -3.34
CA GLY A 105 8.40 9.32 -4.17
C GLY A 105 8.95 10.51 -3.38
N ASP A 106 10.20 10.86 -3.68
CA ASP A 106 10.77 12.16 -3.30
C ASP A 106 10.17 13.23 -4.24
N ASP A 107 9.79 14.40 -3.69
CA ASP A 107 9.22 15.53 -4.45
C ASP A 107 10.33 16.40 -5.08
#